data_AF-A0A957C748-F1
#
_entry.id   AF-A0A957C748-F1
#
_cell.length_a   1.000
_cell.length_b   1.000
_cell.length_c   1.000
_cell.angle_alpha   90.00
_cell.angle_beta   90.00
_cell.angle_gamma   90.00
#
_symmetry.space_group_name_H-M   'P 1'
#
loop_
_entity.id
_entity.type
_entity.pdbx_description
1 polymer ?
#
loop_
_entity_poly.entity_id
_entity_poly.type
_entity_poly.pdbx_seq_one_letter_code
_entity_poly.pdbx_strand_id
1 'polypeptide(L)'
;MVTEDVRPQQDNLPEKPKKGSNGRLVVWLVAMSMAMLFLPLFLMASTLQEDVLAMETEYAQLSEALSLTPTPDVAAEDIRVTLLQLQSDAVLLTSTYDELANAGLDWFAVMDSLLQYDQEAILLTRIMQEENGLLVEGTATNENAILRYVNTLREADPFSGVQV
;
A
#
# COMPACT_ATOMS: atom_id res chain seq x y z
N MET A 1 45.10 -88.28 -65.34
CA MET A 1 45.71 -88.11 -64.00
C MET A 1 45.19 -86.80 -63.43
N VAL A 2 44.39 -86.91 -62.36
CA VAL A 2 44.12 -85.89 -61.33
C VAL A 2 45.44 -85.70 -60.55
N THR A 3 45.92 -84.57 -60.01
CA THR A 3 45.46 -83.43 -59.19
C THR A 3 46.38 -82.21 -59.55
N GLU A 4 46.14 -80.94 -59.23
CA GLU A 4 46.05 -80.35 -57.89
C GLU A 4 45.67 -78.85 -57.98
N ASP A 5 44.89 -78.46 -56.98
CA ASP A 5 44.48 -77.11 -56.60
C ASP A 5 45.65 -76.28 -56.05
N VAL A 6 45.86 -75.05 -56.56
CA VAL A 6 46.34 -73.89 -55.76
C VAL A 6 45.93 -72.57 -56.44
N ARG A 7 44.94 -71.88 -55.87
CA ARG A 7 44.92 -70.39 -55.83
C ARG A 7 45.59 -69.99 -54.50
N PRO A 8 46.33 -68.86 -54.39
CA PRO A 8 45.89 -67.49 -54.68
C PRO A 8 47.01 -66.66 -55.36
N GLN A 9 46.92 -65.38 -55.75
CA GLN A 9 46.63 -64.21 -54.95
C GLN A 9 46.62 -63.00 -55.89
N GLN A 10 45.44 -62.43 -56.13
CA GLN A 10 45.32 -61.04 -56.59
C GLN A 10 45.57 -60.17 -55.37
N ASP A 11 46.55 -59.27 -55.40
CA ASP A 11 46.59 -58.19 -54.44
C ASP A 11 47.32 -56.94 -54.98
N ASN A 12 46.50 -55.93 -55.24
CA ASN A 12 46.73 -54.53 -54.92
C ASN A 12 47.72 -53.71 -55.77
N LEU A 13 47.20 -53.23 -56.89
CA LEU A 13 47.49 -51.88 -57.37
C LEU A 13 47.11 -50.86 -56.30
N PRO A 14 47.95 -49.85 -55.99
CA PRO A 14 47.50 -48.72 -55.17
C PRO A 14 46.57 -47.85 -56.01
N GLU A 15 45.26 -48.12 -55.94
CA GLU A 15 44.25 -47.18 -56.39
C GLU A 15 44.33 -45.93 -55.53
N LYS A 16 44.88 -44.85 -56.10
CA LYS A 16 44.78 -43.50 -55.54
C LYS A 16 43.28 -43.20 -55.33
N PRO A 17 42.84 -42.87 -54.11
CA PRO A 17 41.44 -42.55 -53.88
C PRO A 17 41.10 -41.31 -54.71
N LYS A 18 40.17 -41.46 -55.66
CA LYS A 18 39.54 -40.34 -56.36
C LYS A 18 38.89 -39.46 -55.28
N LYS A 19 39.56 -38.37 -54.93
CA LYS A 19 39.09 -37.36 -53.98
C LYS A 19 37.85 -36.69 -54.59
N GLY A 20 36.69 -37.30 -54.34
CA GLY A 20 35.41 -36.87 -54.87
C GLY A 20 35.12 -35.44 -54.44
N SER A 21 34.89 -34.57 -55.42
CA SER A 21 34.42 -33.18 -55.29
C SER A 21 33.24 -33.02 -54.31
N ASN A 22 32.47 -34.10 -54.11
CA ASN A 22 31.28 -34.16 -53.28
C ASN A 22 31.55 -33.86 -51.80
N GLY A 23 32.72 -34.23 -51.26
CA GLY A 23 33.05 -33.93 -49.86
C GLY A 23 33.20 -32.43 -49.60
N ARG A 24 33.74 -31.70 -50.58
CA ARG A 24 33.86 -30.24 -50.53
C ARG A 24 32.49 -29.56 -50.66
N LEU A 25 31.61 -30.16 -51.45
CA LEU A 25 30.24 -29.70 -51.65
C LEU A 25 29.39 -29.88 -50.38
N VAL A 26 29.54 -31.01 -49.66
CA VAL A 26 28.88 -31.24 -48.37
C VAL A 26 29.38 -30.25 -47.30
N VAL A 27 30.69 -30.03 -47.20
CA VAL A 27 31.25 -29.04 -46.25
C VAL A 27 30.73 -27.63 -46.56
N TRP A 28 30.60 -27.28 -47.84
CA TRP A 28 30.04 -25.99 -48.24
C TRP A 28 28.55 -25.86 -47.91
N LEU A 29 27.77 -26.93 -48.07
CA LEU A 29 26.35 -26.97 -47.73
C LEU A 29 26.11 -26.87 -46.21
N VAL A 30 26.96 -27.52 -45.41
CA VAL A 30 26.95 -27.38 -43.95
C VAL A 30 27.33 -25.97 -43.52
N ALA A 31 28.38 -25.38 -44.12
CA ALA A 31 28.78 -24.00 -43.83
C ALA A 31 27.67 -22.99 -44.19
N MET A 32 26.98 -23.20 -45.32
CA MET A 32 25.87 -22.35 -45.75
C MET A 32 24.65 -22.51 -44.84
N SER A 33 24.32 -23.73 -44.42
CA SER A 33 23.28 -23.99 -43.42
C SER A 33 23.63 -23.36 -42.06
N MET A 34 24.90 -23.39 -41.65
CA MET A 34 25.37 -22.76 -40.43
C MET A 34 25.25 -21.24 -40.51
N ALA A 35 25.70 -20.64 -41.61
CA ALA A 35 25.58 -19.20 -41.84
C ALA A 35 24.11 -18.74 -41.86
N MET A 36 23.21 -19.55 -42.45
CA MET A 36 21.77 -19.30 -42.45
C MET A 36 21.17 -19.24 -41.04
N LEU A 37 21.76 -19.97 -40.08
CA LEU A 37 21.31 -20.05 -38.69
C LEU A 37 21.95 -18.94 -37.83
N PHE A 38 23.18 -18.55 -38.13
CA PHE A 38 23.88 -17.46 -37.44
C PHE A 38 23.34 -16.07 -37.80
N LEU A 39 22.86 -15.86 -39.03
CA LEU A 39 22.33 -14.58 -39.48
C LEU A 39 21.13 -14.09 -38.64
N PRO A 40 20.04 -14.88 -38.42
CA PRO A 40 18.93 -14.44 -37.59
C PRO A 40 19.31 -14.29 -36.11
N LEU A 41 20.26 -15.10 -35.62
CA LEU A 41 20.75 -15.02 -34.25
C LEU A 41 21.53 -13.72 -33.99
N PHE A 42 22.34 -13.30 -34.96
CA PHE A 42 23.06 -12.03 -34.91
C PHE A 42 22.11 -10.83 -34.97
N LEU A 43 21.10 -10.89 -35.86
CA LEU A 43 20.06 -9.85 -35.94
C LEU A 43 19.25 -9.75 -34.64
N MET A 44 18.90 -10.89 -34.05
CA MET A 44 18.16 -10.92 -32.78
C MET A 44 19.01 -10.41 -31.61
N ALA A 45 20.32 -10.67 -31.61
CA ALA A 45 21.22 -10.12 -30.61
C ALA A 45 21.35 -8.59 -30.72
N SER A 46 21.38 -8.04 -31.95
CA SER A 46 21.42 -6.58 -32.14
C SER A 46 20.12 -5.89 -31.72
N THR A 47 18.95 -6.48 -32.00
CA THR A 47 17.67 -5.91 -31.56
C THR A 47 17.52 -5.95 -30.04
N LEU A 48 17.95 -7.05 -29.41
CA LEU A 48 17.96 -7.16 -27.95
C LEU A 48 18.89 -6.13 -27.30
N GLN A 49 20.00 -5.78 -27.95
CA GLN A 49 20.94 -4.80 -27.42
C GLN A 49 20.39 -3.36 -27.51
N GLU A 50 19.66 -3.04 -28.58
CA GLU A 50 18.94 -1.76 -28.71
C GLU A 50 17.79 -1.65 -27.70
N ASP A 51 17.03 -2.73 -27.50
CA ASP A 51 15.94 -2.76 -26.52
C ASP A 51 16.46 -2.63 -25.08
N VAL A 52 17.58 -3.28 -24.75
CA VAL A 52 18.22 -3.15 -23.44
C VAL A 52 18.75 -1.74 -23.21
N LEU A 53 19.39 -1.13 -24.20
CA LEU A 53 19.85 0.27 -24.10
C LEU A 53 18.68 1.24 -23.96
N ALA A 54 17.56 1.00 -24.66
CA ALA A 54 16.36 1.81 -24.53
C ALA A 54 15.76 1.68 -23.11
N MET A 55 15.64 0.46 -22.59
CA MET A 55 15.14 0.22 -21.23
C MET A 55 16.05 0.80 -20.15
N GLU A 56 17.38 0.70 -20.28
CA GLU A 56 18.33 1.32 -19.36
C GLU A 56 18.22 2.85 -19.38
N THR A 57 18.00 3.42 -20.56
CA THR A 57 17.82 4.88 -20.72
C THR A 57 16.51 5.34 -20.10
N GLU A 58 15.41 4.62 -20.32
CA GLU A 58 14.11 4.90 -19.69
C GLU A 58 14.18 4.76 -18.16
N TYR A 59 14.86 3.74 -17.67
CA TYR A 59 15.06 3.54 -16.23
C TYR A 59 15.89 4.67 -15.62
N ALA A 60 16.96 5.09 -16.28
CA ALA A 60 17.79 6.21 -15.81
C ALA A 60 16.99 7.52 -15.76
N GLN A 61 16.20 7.81 -16.80
CA GLN A 61 15.34 9.01 -16.84
C GLN A 61 14.24 8.96 -15.77
N LEU A 62 13.62 7.79 -15.56
CA LEU A 62 12.60 7.62 -14.53
C LEU A 62 13.19 7.70 -13.12
N SER A 63 14.37 7.13 -12.89
CA SER A 63 15.08 7.24 -11.62
C SER A 63 15.50 8.68 -11.33
N GLU A 64 15.94 9.42 -12.35
CA GLU A 64 16.27 10.84 -12.22
C GLU A 64 15.00 11.66 -11.89
N ALA A 65 13.90 11.44 -12.61
CA ALA A 65 12.61 12.08 -12.33
C ALA A 65 12.06 11.77 -10.92
N LEU A 66 12.24 10.54 -10.44
CA LEU A 66 11.84 10.14 -9.09
C LEU A 66 12.77 10.72 -8.02
N SER A 67 14.06 10.89 -8.30
CA SER A 67 14.99 11.56 -7.38
C SER A 67 14.78 13.08 -7.30
N LEU A 68 14.20 13.68 -8.36
CA LEU A 68 13.78 15.07 -8.39
C LEU A 68 12.40 15.29 -7.73
N THR A 69 11.61 14.22 -7.57
CA THR A 69 10.37 14.26 -6.81
C THR A 69 10.74 14.27 -5.33
N PRO A 70 10.41 15.32 -4.55
CA PRO A 70 10.76 15.35 -3.14
C PRO A 70 10.14 14.13 -2.44
N THR A 71 10.98 13.37 -1.75
CA THR A 71 10.55 12.34 -0.80
C THR A 71 9.40 12.91 0.03
N PRO A 72 8.25 12.20 0.17
CA PRO A 72 7.10 12.75 0.87
C PRO A 72 7.56 13.30 2.21
N ASP A 73 7.33 14.60 2.40
CA ASP A 73 7.71 15.31 3.61
C ASP A 73 7.10 14.53 4.78
N VAL A 74 7.93 14.10 5.73
CA VAL A 74 7.48 13.35 6.91
C VAL A 74 6.37 14.14 7.63
N ALA A 75 6.44 15.47 7.59
CA ALA A 75 5.39 16.34 8.10
C ALA A 75 4.05 16.21 7.34
N ALA A 76 4.08 15.99 6.02
CA ALA A 76 2.87 15.78 5.23
C ALA A 76 2.20 14.44 5.55
N GLU A 77 2.96 13.37 5.82
CA GLU A 77 2.40 12.09 6.24
C GLU A 77 1.85 12.18 7.68
N ASP A 78 2.54 12.86 8.60
CA ASP A 78 2.03 13.11 9.96
C ASP A 78 0.72 13.91 9.95
N ILE A 79 0.63 14.94 9.09
CA ILE A 79 -0.62 15.71 8.91
C ILE A 79 -1.72 14.80 8.34
N ARG A 80 -1.40 13.94 7.38
CA ARG A 80 -2.37 13.01 6.79
C ARG A 80 -2.92 12.02 7.83
N VAL A 81 -2.05 11.46 8.66
CA VAL A 81 -2.45 10.57 9.77
C VAL A 81 -3.32 11.32 10.76
N THR A 82 -2.94 12.54 11.14
CA THR A 82 -3.72 13.39 12.05
C THR A 82 -5.10 13.72 11.49
N LEU A 83 -5.21 14.00 10.18
CA LEU A 83 -6.48 14.27 9.53
C LEU A 83 -7.38 13.04 9.48
N LEU A 84 -6.82 11.85 9.24
CA LEU A 84 -7.57 10.59 9.27
C LEU A 84 -8.10 10.28 10.67
N GLN A 85 -7.28 10.51 11.70
CA GLN A 85 -7.68 10.37 13.10
C GLN A 85 -8.84 11.32 13.45
N LEU A 86 -8.71 12.61 13.08
CA LEU A 86 -9.75 13.59 13.35
C LEU A 86 -11.05 13.27 12.62
N GLN A 87 -10.96 12.72 11.41
CA GLN A 87 -12.13 12.28 10.66
C GLN A 87 -12.83 11.09 11.35
N SER A 88 -12.08 10.11 11.87
CA SER A 88 -12.68 9.00 12.63
C SER A 88 -13.35 9.48 13.91
N ASP A 89 -12.72 10.43 14.62
CA ASP A 89 -13.27 11.00 15.85
C ASP A 89 -14.56 11.79 15.57
N ALA A 90 -14.60 12.54 14.47
CA ALA A 90 -15.80 13.25 14.03
C ALA A 90 -16.94 12.29 13.68
N VAL A 91 -16.66 11.16 13.03
CA VAL A 91 -17.69 10.14 12.72
C VAL A 91 -18.25 9.52 14.00
N LEU A 92 -17.39 9.20 14.98
CA LEU A 92 -17.84 8.69 16.28
C LEU A 92 -18.73 9.70 17.00
N LEU A 93 -18.30 10.97 17.07
CA LEU A 93 -19.08 12.06 17.65
C LEU A 93 -20.44 12.24 16.96
N THR A 94 -20.49 12.13 15.64
CA THR A 94 -21.75 12.25 14.88
C THR A 94 -22.69 11.10 15.19
N SER A 95 -22.18 9.86 15.27
CA SER A 95 -23.01 8.70 15.63
C SER A 95 -23.56 8.78 17.05
N THR A 96 -22.76 9.26 18.01
CA THR A 96 -23.20 9.49 19.40
C THR A 96 -24.20 10.65 19.45
N TYR A 97 -24.01 11.69 18.64
CA TYR A 97 -24.97 12.79 18.53
C TYR A 97 -26.32 12.34 18.00
N ASP A 98 -26.37 11.50 16.96
CA ASP A 98 -27.63 11.00 16.40
C ASP A 98 -28.39 10.11 17.39
N GLU A 99 -27.69 9.32 18.21
CA GLU A 99 -28.28 8.55 19.30
C GLU A 99 -28.84 9.45 20.41
N LEU A 100 -28.08 10.49 20.79
CA LEU A 100 -28.49 11.48 21.80
C LEU A 100 -29.65 12.37 21.31
N ALA A 101 -29.66 12.76 20.04
CA ALA A 101 -30.71 13.58 19.42
C ALA A 101 -32.02 12.79 19.26
N ASN A 102 -31.94 11.47 18.98
CA ASN A 102 -33.12 10.59 18.95
C ASN A 102 -33.80 10.44 20.31
N ALA A 103 -33.12 10.74 21.42
CA ALA A 103 -33.72 10.78 22.75
C ALA A 103 -34.62 12.01 22.97
N GLY A 104 -34.70 12.94 22.00
CA GLY A 104 -35.56 14.14 22.07
C GLY A 104 -35.11 15.18 23.09
N LEU A 105 -33.92 15.01 23.68
CA LEU A 105 -33.28 15.93 24.60
C LEU A 105 -32.26 16.77 23.85
N ASP A 106 -32.35 18.09 23.96
CA ASP A 106 -31.32 19.00 23.47
C ASP A 106 -30.09 18.94 24.38
N TRP A 107 -29.25 17.92 24.15
CA TRP A 107 -28.03 17.71 24.90
C TRP A 107 -27.06 18.88 24.82
N PHE A 108 -27.12 19.70 23.77
CA PHE A 108 -26.30 20.90 23.67
C PHE A 108 -26.75 21.94 24.69
N ALA A 109 -28.06 22.21 24.77
CA ALA A 109 -28.62 23.11 25.78
C ALA A 109 -28.38 22.59 27.21
N VAL A 110 -28.48 21.28 27.43
CA VAL A 110 -28.20 20.63 28.72
C VAL A 110 -26.72 20.78 29.11
N MET A 111 -25.79 20.51 28.19
CA MET A 111 -24.35 20.66 28.45
C MET A 111 -23.95 22.12 28.64
N ASP A 112 -24.50 23.05 27.85
CA ASP A 112 -24.25 24.47 28.03
C ASP A 112 -24.69 24.92 29.42
N SER A 113 -25.89 24.53 29.84
CA SER A 113 -26.41 24.83 31.19
C SER A 113 -25.57 24.19 32.30
N LEU A 114 -25.09 22.96 32.11
CA LEU A 114 -24.20 22.27 33.05
C LEU A 114 -22.81 22.89 33.15
N LEU A 115 -22.35 23.58 32.11
CA LEU A 115 -21.03 24.24 32.08
C LEU A 115 -21.07 25.70 32.58
N GLN A 116 -22.26 26.25 32.85
CA GLN A 116 -22.45 27.60 33.41
C GLN A 116 -22.14 27.68 34.93
N TYR A 117 -21.16 26.92 35.42
CA TYR A 117 -20.65 27.01 36.79
C TYR A 117 -19.35 27.80 36.87
N ASP A 118 -19.08 28.34 38.05
CA ASP A 118 -17.80 28.94 38.38
C ASP A 118 -16.73 27.85 38.58
N GLN A 119 -15.83 27.71 37.60
CA GLN A 119 -14.78 26.69 37.59
C GLN A 119 -13.76 26.84 38.73
N GLU A 120 -13.69 28.00 39.38
CA GLU A 120 -12.84 28.21 40.56
C GLU A 120 -13.53 27.74 41.85
N ALA A 121 -14.87 27.63 41.84
CA ALA A 121 -15.67 27.29 43.01
C ALA A 121 -16.19 25.86 43.00
N ILE A 122 -16.37 25.24 41.83
CA ILE A 122 -16.87 23.87 41.64
C ILE A 122 -16.01 23.16 40.61
N LEU A 123 -15.71 21.88 40.82
CA LEU A 123 -15.06 21.00 39.88
C LEU A 123 -15.97 19.78 39.64
N LEU A 124 -16.53 19.68 38.44
CA LEU A 124 -17.29 18.49 38.03
C LEU A 124 -16.31 17.38 37.66
N THR A 125 -16.46 16.21 38.28
CA THR A 125 -15.58 15.06 38.06
C THR A 125 -16.27 13.95 37.26
N ARG A 126 -17.59 13.85 37.37
CA ARG A 126 -18.37 12.83 36.66
C ARG A 126 -19.76 13.33 36.32
N ILE A 127 -20.21 13.02 35.11
CA ILE A 127 -21.57 13.21 34.65
C ILE A 127 -22.03 11.86 34.09
N MET A 128 -23.14 11.33 34.60
CA MET A 128 -23.75 10.09 34.13
C MET A 128 -25.23 10.30 33.90
N GLN A 129 -25.77 9.65 32.87
CA GLN A 129 -27.20 9.55 32.65
C GLN A 129 -27.72 8.29 33.35
N GLU A 130 -28.71 8.45 34.22
CA GLU A 130 -29.38 7.35 34.91
C GLU A 130 -30.88 7.43 34.62
N GLU A 131 -31.40 6.43 33.89
CA GLU A 131 -32.79 6.36 33.42
C GLU A 131 -33.26 7.64 32.71
N ASN A 132 -33.92 8.53 33.45
CA ASN A 132 -34.48 9.79 32.98
C ASN A 132 -33.92 11.02 33.73
N GLY A 133 -32.76 10.86 34.37
CA GLY A 133 -32.08 11.87 35.15
C GLY A 133 -30.59 11.95 34.83
N LEU A 134 -29.99 13.07 35.22
CA LEU A 134 -28.55 13.30 35.12
C LEU A 134 -27.97 13.32 36.53
N LEU A 135 -27.04 12.42 36.79
CA LEU A 135 -26.26 12.37 38.02
C LEU A 135 -24.93 13.09 37.78
N VAL A 136 -24.71 14.17 38.51
CA VAL A 136 -23.53 15.02 38.41
C VAL A 136 -22.77 14.93 39.73
N GLU A 137 -21.55 14.41 39.68
CA GLU A 137 -20.64 14.34 40.83
C GLU A 137 -19.51 15.35 40.64
N GLY A 138 -19.12 15.96 41.75
CA GLY A 138 -18.04 16.95 41.76
C GLY A 138 -17.61 17.32 43.17
N THR A 139 -16.63 18.21 43.23
CA THR A 139 -16.19 18.83 44.48
C THR A 139 -16.48 20.33 44.41
N ALA A 140 -16.81 20.92 45.56
CA ALA A 140 -17.04 22.36 45.66
C ALA A 140 -16.20 22.94 46.80
N THR A 141 -15.73 24.16 46.61
CA THR A 141 -14.92 24.88 47.61
C THR A 141 -15.74 25.21 48.87
N ASN A 142 -17.07 25.38 48.73
CA ASN A 142 -17.99 25.55 49.84
C ASN A 142 -19.43 25.13 49.46
N GLU A 143 -20.27 24.91 50.46
CA GLU A 143 -21.68 24.51 50.27
C GLU A 143 -22.51 25.59 49.56
N ASN A 144 -22.16 26.87 49.75
CA ASN A 144 -22.83 27.98 49.07
C ASN A 144 -22.66 27.93 47.54
N ALA A 145 -21.50 27.49 47.07
CA ALA A 145 -21.24 27.30 45.64
C ALA A 145 -22.17 26.23 45.06
N ILE A 146 -22.36 25.11 45.76
CA ILE A 146 -23.29 24.04 45.36
C ILE A 146 -24.72 24.59 45.25
N LEU A 147 -25.19 25.30 46.27
CA LEU A 147 -26.55 25.86 46.28
C LEU A 147 -26.78 26.87 45.15
N ARG A 148 -25.77 27.69 44.84
CA ARG A 148 -25.83 28.65 43.73
C ARG A 148 -25.92 27.95 42.39
N TYR A 149 -25.07 26.94 42.19
CA TYR A 149 -25.07 26.14 40.97
C TYR A 149 -26.40 25.38 40.78
N VAL A 150 -26.94 24.79 41.83
CA VAL A 150 -28.24 24.12 41.81
C VAL A 150 -29.37 25.09 41.48
N ASN A 151 -29.32 26.33 41.97
CA ASN A 151 -30.29 27.35 41.60
C ASN A 151 -30.14 27.76 40.13
N THR A 152 -28.92 27.94 39.62
CA THR A 152 -28.68 28.21 38.20
C THR A 152 -29.22 27.09 37.31
N LEU A 153 -28.97 25.83 37.66
CA LEU A 153 -29.53 24.69 36.93
C LEU A 153 -31.05 24.60 37.01
N ARG A 154 -31.65 24.98 38.14
CA ARG A 154 -33.12 24.99 38.31
C ARG A 154 -33.79 26.11 37.53
N GLU A 155 -33.10 27.23 37.30
CA GLU A 155 -33.57 28.34 36.47
C GLU A 155 -33.38 28.05 34.97
N ALA A 156 -32.57 27.06 34.60
CA ALA A 156 -32.34 26.69 33.23
C ALA A 156 -33.51 25.86 32.65
N ASP A 157 -33.97 26.24 31.46
CA ASP A 157 -35.08 25.64 30.73
C ASP A 157 -35.01 24.10 30.52
N PRO A 158 -33.83 23.47 30.33
CA PRO A 158 -33.78 22.04 30.07
C PRO A 158 -34.01 21.15 31.30
N PHE A 159 -34.06 21.69 32.53
CA PHE A 159 -34.21 20.87 33.75
C PHE A 159 -35.58 21.06 34.41
N SER A 160 -36.33 19.96 34.57
CA SER A 160 -37.61 19.95 35.28
C SER A 160 -37.47 19.94 36.81
N GLY A 161 -36.29 19.61 37.33
CA GLY A 161 -35.98 19.61 38.75
C GLY A 161 -34.53 19.25 39.04
N VAL A 162 -33.95 19.85 40.08
CA VAL A 162 -32.56 19.62 40.51
C VAL A 162 -32.54 19.34 42.01
N GLN A 163 -31.90 18.24 42.40
CA GLN A 163 -31.76 17.75 43.77
C GLN A 163 -30.28 17.53 44.10
N VAL A 164 -29.91 17.69 45.37
CA VAL A 164 -28.55 17.53 45.92
C VAL A 164 -28.55 16.38 46.91
#